data_AF-A0A923V1H6-F1
#
_entry.id   AF-A0A923V1H6-F1
#
_cell.length_a   1.000
_cell.length_b   1.000
_cell.length_c   1.000
_cell.angle_alpha   90.00
_cell.angle_beta   90.00
_cell.angle_gamma   90.00
#
_symmetry.space_group_name_H-M   'P 1'
#
loop_
_entity.id
_entity.type
_entity.pdbx_description
1 polymer ?
#
loop_
_entity_poly.entity_id
_entity_poly.type
_entity_poly.pdbx_seq_one_letter_code
_entity_poly.pdbx_strand_id
1 'polypeptide(L)'
;MEVLNTTIAGLTLLATIFLGYIGYRLTKTYSKKSDRISNDALFHSLFRDFNTRYGALNAYLKTLENLLKDDKYSKEDLKLNSELYDKVIDYLNLCAEEYYWSEHGRVNTAVWNAWFHGMNYWYSKIKVLKEIWEEEIEGDNYKSYYLKKGDNLFTK
;
A
#
# COMPACT_ATOMS: atom_id res chain seq x y z
N MET A 1 42.96 30.65 -43.98
CA MET A 1 43.05 29.78 -42.79
C MET A 1 41.96 30.08 -41.77
N GLU A 2 41.66 31.35 -41.49
CA GLU A 2 40.66 31.75 -40.47
C GLU A 2 39.22 31.27 -40.75
N VAL A 3 38.74 31.39 -41.99
CA VAL A 3 37.40 30.93 -42.42
C VAL A 3 37.23 29.40 -42.30
N LEU A 4 38.31 28.64 -42.49
CA LEU A 4 38.29 27.18 -42.35
C LEU A 4 38.18 26.78 -40.86
N ASN A 5 38.86 27.50 -39.97
CA ASN A 5 38.81 27.24 -38.54
C ASN A 5 37.44 27.57 -37.94
N THR A 6 36.79 28.66 -38.38
CA THR A 6 35.45 29.04 -37.88
C THR A 6 34.35 28.08 -38.36
N THR A 7 34.43 27.59 -39.59
CA THR A 7 33.50 26.57 -40.12
C THR A 7 33.66 25.23 -39.41
N ILE A 8 34.89 24.79 -39.14
CA ILE A 8 35.16 23.59 -38.34
C ILE A 8 34.62 23.75 -36.92
N ALA A 9 34.86 24.90 -36.26
CA ALA A 9 34.35 25.17 -34.91
C ALA A 9 32.81 25.20 -34.84
N GLY A 10 32.13 25.72 -35.86
CA GLY A 10 30.67 25.68 -35.95
C GLY A 10 30.14 24.25 -36.09
N LEU A 11 30.78 23.43 -36.93
CA LEU A 11 30.40 22.03 -37.13
C LEU A 11 30.62 21.18 -35.87
N THR A 12 31.74 21.39 -35.15
CA THR A 12 31.99 20.67 -33.89
C THR A 12 30.99 21.05 -32.82
N LEU A 13 30.64 22.34 -32.68
CA LEU A 13 29.61 22.80 -31.75
C LEU A 13 28.25 22.15 -32.06
N LEU A 14 27.84 22.13 -33.33
CA LEU A 14 26.59 21.49 -33.76
C LEU A 14 26.61 19.98 -33.48
N ALA A 15 27.73 19.31 -33.74
CA ALA A 15 27.89 17.89 -33.44
C ALA A 15 27.79 17.61 -31.93
N THR A 16 28.42 18.44 -31.08
CA THR A 16 28.33 18.31 -29.61
C THR A 16 26.90 18.51 -29.12
N ILE A 17 26.19 19.52 -29.61
CA ILE A 17 24.78 19.76 -29.25
C ILE A 17 23.92 18.58 -29.69
N PHE A 18 24.12 18.06 -30.90
CA PHE A 18 23.38 16.93 -31.42
C PHE A 18 23.62 15.65 -30.60
N LEU A 19 24.88 15.35 -30.28
CA LEU A 19 25.23 14.22 -29.41
C LEU A 19 24.66 14.38 -28.00
N GLY A 20 24.71 15.58 -27.44
CA GLY A 20 24.11 15.91 -26.14
C GLY A 20 22.59 15.69 -26.15
N TYR A 21 21.91 16.10 -27.23
CA TYR A 21 20.47 15.87 -27.38
C TYR A 21 20.13 14.38 -27.49
N ILE A 22 20.88 13.61 -28.28
CA ILE A 22 20.71 12.15 -28.36
C ILE A 22 20.92 11.51 -27.00
N GLY A 23 22.02 11.87 -26.32
CA GLY A 23 22.33 11.38 -24.97
C GLY A 23 21.20 11.67 -23.99
N TYR A 24 20.72 12.91 -23.94
CA TYR A 24 19.59 13.30 -23.10
C TYR A 24 18.32 12.47 -23.40
N ARG A 25 17.98 12.27 -24.69
CA ARG A 25 16.80 11.49 -25.10
C ARG A 25 16.92 10.02 -24.71
N LEU A 26 18.10 9.43 -24.87
CA LEU A 26 18.38 8.05 -24.45
C LEU A 26 18.25 7.93 -22.93
N THR A 27 18.98 8.76 -22.16
CA THR A 27 18.94 8.74 -20.70
C THR A 27 17.52 8.91 -20.19
N LYS A 28 16.77 9.90 -20.68
CA LYS A 28 15.38 10.14 -20.27
C LYS A 28 14.47 8.93 -20.51
N THR A 29 14.67 8.21 -21.61
CA THR A 29 13.88 7.02 -21.95
C THR A 29 14.25 5.84 -21.05
N TYR A 30 15.54 5.61 -20.83
CA TYR A 30 16.04 4.57 -19.94
C TYR A 30 15.62 4.81 -18.49
N SER A 31 15.75 6.03 -17.98
CA SER A 31 15.29 6.39 -16.62
C SER A 31 13.81 6.10 -16.44
N LYS A 32 12.94 6.56 -17.36
CA LYS A 32 11.50 6.26 -17.27
C LYS A 32 11.19 4.77 -17.28
N LYS A 33 11.91 3.99 -18.10
CA LYS A 33 11.75 2.53 -18.15
C LYS A 33 12.21 1.88 -16.84
N SER A 34 13.34 2.33 -16.31
CA SER A 34 13.89 1.87 -15.03
C SER A 34 12.92 2.15 -13.88
N ASP A 35 12.39 3.37 -13.81
CA ASP A 35 11.40 3.77 -12.80
C ASP A 35 10.15 2.91 -12.87
N ARG A 36 9.64 2.63 -14.08
CA ARG A 36 8.49 1.75 -14.29
C ARG A 36 8.77 0.32 -13.79
N ILE A 37 9.91 -0.26 -14.17
CA ILE A 37 10.29 -1.61 -13.72
C ILE A 37 10.40 -1.66 -12.19
N SER A 38 11.00 -0.64 -11.57
CA SER A 38 11.12 -0.55 -10.11
C SER A 38 9.75 -0.47 -9.43
N ASN A 39 8.83 0.34 -9.98
CA ASN A 39 7.47 0.43 -9.47
C ASN A 39 6.71 -0.89 -9.63
N ASP A 40 6.81 -1.55 -10.79
CA ASP A 40 6.15 -2.84 -11.04
C ASP A 40 6.69 -3.93 -10.09
N ALA A 41 8.00 -3.94 -9.84
CA ALA A 41 8.65 -4.86 -8.90
C ALA A 41 8.21 -4.60 -7.44
N LEU A 42 8.15 -3.33 -7.03
CA LEU A 42 7.66 -2.96 -5.70
C LEU A 42 6.20 -3.38 -5.52
N PHE A 43 5.34 -3.05 -6.49
CA PHE A 43 3.93 -3.46 -6.46
C PHE A 43 3.80 -4.98 -6.35
N HIS A 44 4.52 -5.74 -7.18
CA HIS A 44 4.49 -7.20 -7.11
C HIS A 44 4.94 -7.73 -5.73
N SER A 45 5.95 -7.10 -5.11
CA SER A 45 6.39 -7.47 -3.77
C SER A 45 5.32 -7.19 -2.71
N LEU A 46 4.72 -5.99 -2.72
CA LEU A 46 3.64 -5.60 -1.81
C LEU A 46 2.42 -6.51 -1.99
N PHE A 47 2.00 -6.74 -3.23
CA PHE A 47 0.89 -7.61 -3.56
C PHE A 47 1.10 -9.02 -3.01
N ARG A 48 2.29 -9.59 -3.21
CA ARG A 48 2.60 -10.92 -2.69
C ARG A 48 2.61 -10.93 -1.15
N ASP A 49 3.28 -9.96 -0.52
CA ASP A 49 3.40 -9.90 0.94
C ASP A 49 2.03 -9.81 1.63
N PHE A 50 1.20 -8.86 1.20
CA PHE A 50 -0.13 -8.66 1.77
C PHE A 50 -1.04 -9.86 1.54
N ASN A 51 -1.08 -10.43 0.34
CA ASN A 51 -1.88 -11.63 0.10
C ASN A 51 -1.39 -12.84 0.90
N THR A 52 -0.08 -12.99 1.14
CA THR A 52 0.46 -14.05 1.99
C THR A 52 0.04 -13.84 3.45
N ARG A 53 0.18 -12.63 3.99
CA ARG A 53 -0.23 -12.31 5.37
C ARG A 53 -1.74 -12.43 5.57
N TYR A 54 -2.54 -11.93 4.63
CA TYR A 54 -3.98 -12.13 4.61
C TYR A 54 -4.34 -13.62 4.50
N GLY A 55 -3.59 -14.40 3.72
CA GLY A 55 -3.71 -15.84 3.62
C GLY A 55 -3.63 -16.53 4.99
N ALA A 56 -2.67 -16.12 5.82
CA ALA A 56 -2.53 -16.62 7.18
C ALA A 56 -3.64 -16.14 8.12
N LEU A 57 -4.13 -14.91 7.95
CA LEU A 57 -5.15 -14.29 8.83
C LEU A 57 -6.58 -14.71 8.51
N ASN A 58 -6.91 -15.04 7.25
CA ASN A 58 -8.29 -15.28 6.84
C ASN A 58 -8.95 -16.46 7.56
N ALA A 59 -8.16 -17.46 7.96
CA ALA A 59 -8.67 -18.61 8.68
C ALA A 59 -9.14 -18.19 10.08
N TYR A 60 -8.39 -17.30 10.74
CA TYR A 60 -8.75 -16.73 12.03
C TYR A 60 -9.98 -15.83 11.92
N LEU A 61 -10.11 -15.02 10.87
CA LEU A 61 -11.31 -14.20 10.64
C LEU A 61 -12.58 -15.05 10.51
N LYS A 62 -12.49 -16.20 9.80
CA LYS A 62 -13.60 -17.17 9.72
C LYS A 62 -13.90 -17.83 11.07
N THR A 63 -12.87 -18.15 11.85
CA THR A 63 -13.05 -18.68 13.21
C THR A 63 -13.76 -17.65 14.09
N LEU A 64 -13.33 -16.38 14.06
CA LEU A 64 -13.97 -15.27 14.77
C LEU A 64 -15.43 -15.09 14.34
N GLU A 65 -15.70 -15.06 13.04
CA GLU A 65 -17.07 -14.99 12.50
C GLU A 65 -17.95 -16.13 13.05
N ASN A 66 -17.43 -17.36 13.15
CA ASN A 66 -18.20 -18.49 13.65
C ASN A 66 -18.39 -18.46 15.16
N LEU A 67 -17.39 -18.06 15.94
CA LEU A 67 -17.49 -17.92 17.39
C LEU A 67 -18.53 -16.87 17.79
N LEU A 68 -18.65 -15.81 16.99
CA LEU A 68 -19.56 -14.68 17.21
C LEU A 68 -21.00 -14.91 16.69
N LYS A 69 -21.30 -16.07 16.10
CA LYS A 69 -22.70 -16.47 15.84
C LYS A 69 -23.46 -16.80 17.12
N ASP A 70 -22.74 -17.09 18.20
CA ASP A 70 -23.30 -17.21 19.54
C ASP A 70 -23.18 -15.82 20.20
N ASP A 71 -24.32 -15.15 20.44
CA ASP A 71 -24.42 -13.79 21.01
C ASP A 71 -23.73 -13.62 22.38
N LYS A 72 -23.15 -14.69 22.92
CA LYS A 72 -22.42 -14.72 24.18
C LYS A 72 -20.96 -14.28 24.08
N TYR A 73 -20.32 -14.34 22.92
CA TYR A 73 -18.89 -14.03 22.81
C TYR A 73 -18.68 -12.52 22.68
N SER A 74 -18.15 -11.91 23.76
CA SER A 74 -17.96 -10.47 23.88
C SER A 74 -16.56 -10.00 23.49
N LYS A 75 -16.36 -8.68 23.41
CA LYS A 75 -15.04 -8.05 23.24
C LYS A 75 -14.10 -8.42 24.40
N GLU A 76 -14.63 -8.50 25.60
CA GLU A 76 -13.88 -8.85 26.80
C GLU A 76 -13.39 -10.30 26.74
N ASP A 77 -14.22 -11.23 26.24
CA ASP A 77 -13.82 -12.62 26.01
C ASP A 77 -12.70 -12.73 24.96
N LEU A 78 -12.76 -11.89 23.91
CA LEU A 78 -11.68 -11.81 22.93
C LEU A 78 -10.37 -11.33 23.56
N LYS A 79 -10.41 -10.27 24.38
CA LYS A 79 -9.21 -9.75 25.06
C LYS A 79 -8.60 -10.74 26.05
N LEU A 80 -9.41 -11.61 26.65
CA LEU A 80 -8.92 -12.72 27.50
C LEU A 80 -8.22 -13.81 26.68
N ASN A 81 -8.56 -13.95 25.39
CA ASN A 81 -7.86 -14.83 24.46
C ASN A 81 -6.77 -14.05 23.70
N SER A 82 -5.59 -13.94 24.30
CA SER A 82 -4.47 -13.16 23.76
C SER A 82 -4.12 -13.55 22.31
N GLU A 83 -4.18 -14.84 21.95
CA GLU A 83 -3.85 -15.28 20.60
C GLU A 83 -4.85 -14.74 19.56
N LEU A 84 -6.15 -14.84 19.82
CA LEU A 84 -7.17 -14.31 18.90
C LEU A 84 -7.15 -12.79 18.85
N TYR A 85 -6.92 -12.15 20.00
CA TYR A 85 -6.78 -10.70 20.07
C TYR A 85 -5.61 -10.21 19.22
N ASP A 86 -4.43 -10.81 19.37
CA ASP A 86 -3.23 -10.46 18.60
C ASP A 86 -3.49 -10.63 17.09
N LYS A 87 -4.25 -11.65 16.69
CA LYS A 87 -4.64 -11.85 15.28
C LYS A 87 -5.58 -10.77 14.75
N VAL A 88 -6.46 -10.23 15.59
CA VAL A 88 -7.29 -9.07 15.23
C VAL A 88 -6.41 -7.82 15.04
N ILE A 89 -5.46 -7.59 15.93
CA ILE A 89 -4.52 -6.47 15.81
C ILE A 89 -3.63 -6.62 14.57
N ASP A 90 -3.10 -7.82 14.30
CA ASP A 90 -2.34 -8.15 13.08
C ASP A 90 -3.15 -7.82 11.82
N TYR A 91 -4.45 -8.14 11.83
CA TYR A 91 -5.35 -7.84 10.71
C TYR A 91 -5.59 -6.34 10.52
N LEU A 92 -5.83 -5.60 11.59
CA LEU A 92 -6.00 -4.14 11.54
C LEU A 92 -4.72 -3.44 11.06
N ASN A 93 -3.56 -3.91 11.51
CA ASN A 93 -2.26 -3.43 11.04
C ASN A 93 -2.07 -3.70 9.55
N LEU A 94 -2.41 -4.90 9.08
CA LEU A 94 -2.36 -5.22 7.65
C LEU A 94 -3.25 -4.28 6.82
N CYS A 95 -4.49 -4.04 7.27
CA CYS A 95 -5.43 -3.11 6.62
C CYS A 95 -4.84 -1.69 6.53
N ALA A 96 -4.16 -1.24 7.58
CA ALA A 96 -3.52 0.07 7.62
C ALA A 96 -2.32 0.18 6.67
N GLU A 97 -1.50 -0.86 6.60
CA GLU A 97 -0.39 -0.91 5.65
C GLU A 97 -0.89 -0.91 4.20
N GLU A 98 -1.92 -1.70 3.88
CA GLU A 98 -2.55 -1.72 2.56
C GLU A 98 -3.09 -0.33 2.17
N TYR A 99 -3.79 0.33 3.09
CA TYR A 99 -4.27 1.71 2.91
C TYR A 99 -3.12 2.68 2.67
N TYR A 100 -2.09 2.64 3.51
CA TYR A 100 -0.91 3.50 3.38
C TYR A 100 -0.29 3.39 1.99
N TRP A 101 -0.02 2.17 1.50
CA TRP A 101 0.60 2.00 0.19
C TRP A 101 -0.32 2.37 -0.98
N SER A 102 -1.63 2.23 -0.81
CA SER A 102 -2.62 2.69 -1.77
C SER A 102 -2.61 4.21 -1.91
N GLU A 103 -2.66 4.94 -0.79
CA GLU A 103 -2.61 6.41 -0.77
C GLU A 103 -1.32 6.98 -1.39
N HIS A 104 -0.23 6.21 -1.34
CA HIS A 104 1.05 6.58 -1.96
C HIS A 104 1.17 6.15 -3.43
N GLY A 105 0.07 5.69 -4.05
CA GLY A 105 0.02 5.31 -5.46
C GLY A 105 0.90 4.10 -5.81
N ARG A 106 1.23 3.25 -4.83
CA ARG A 106 2.05 2.04 -5.03
C ARG A 106 1.22 0.80 -5.28
N VAL A 107 -0.08 0.87 -5.02
CA VAL A 107 -1.05 -0.20 -5.27
C VAL A 107 -1.94 0.21 -6.44
N ASN A 108 -2.19 -0.73 -7.36
CA ASN A 108 -3.14 -0.51 -8.45
C ASN A 108 -4.55 -0.26 -7.88
N THR A 109 -5.27 0.74 -8.39
CA THR A 109 -6.60 1.11 -7.88
C THR A 109 -7.60 -0.05 -7.92
N ALA A 110 -7.58 -0.91 -8.93
CA ALA A 110 -8.48 -2.06 -8.99
C ALA A 110 -8.18 -3.08 -7.88
N VAL A 111 -6.91 -3.26 -7.55
CA VAL A 111 -6.46 -4.13 -6.45
C VAL A 111 -6.87 -3.54 -5.11
N TRP A 112 -6.59 -2.25 -4.89
CA TRP A 112 -7.03 -1.56 -3.68
C TRP A 112 -8.54 -1.67 -3.47
N ASN A 113 -9.34 -1.42 -4.52
CA ASN A 113 -10.79 -1.52 -4.43
C ASN A 113 -11.28 -2.92 -4.02
N ALA A 114 -10.58 -3.98 -4.46
CA ALA A 114 -10.87 -5.35 -4.07
C ALA A 114 -10.52 -5.63 -2.60
N TRP A 115 -9.34 -5.18 -2.15
CA TRP A 115 -8.93 -5.29 -0.75
C TRP A 115 -9.85 -4.52 0.18
N PHE A 116 -10.13 -3.25 -0.15
CA PHE A 116 -11.05 -2.40 0.58
C PHE A 116 -12.45 -3.02 0.70
N HIS A 117 -12.96 -3.67 -0.36
CA HIS A 117 -14.22 -4.42 -0.26
C HIS A 117 -14.13 -5.58 0.73
N GLY A 118 -13.05 -6.36 0.71
CA GLY A 118 -12.81 -7.44 1.67
C GLY A 118 -12.69 -6.94 3.11
N MET A 119 -12.01 -5.82 3.31
CA MET A 119 -11.89 -5.14 4.61
C MET A 119 -13.27 -4.77 5.17
N ASN A 120 -14.09 -4.10 4.37
CA ASN A 120 -15.44 -3.71 4.78
C ASN A 120 -16.37 -4.92 4.99
N TYR A 121 -16.18 -6.01 4.23
CA TYR A 121 -16.91 -7.25 4.46
C TYR A 121 -16.67 -7.75 5.90
N TRP A 122 -15.42 -7.92 6.32
CA TRP A 122 -15.12 -8.42 7.66
C TRP A 122 -15.55 -7.45 8.75
N TYR A 123 -15.28 -6.16 8.56
CA TYR A 123 -15.68 -5.11 9.50
C TYR A 123 -17.20 -5.05 9.74
N SER A 124 -18.00 -5.24 8.69
CA SER A 124 -19.47 -5.28 8.81
C SER A 124 -20.01 -6.58 9.41
N LYS A 125 -19.29 -7.70 9.26
CA LYS A 125 -19.72 -9.03 9.72
C LYS A 125 -19.34 -9.31 11.17
N ILE A 126 -18.17 -8.84 11.60
CA ILE A 126 -17.59 -9.19 12.89
C ILE A 126 -17.74 -7.99 13.82
N LYS A 127 -18.80 -8.00 14.65
CA LYS A 127 -19.11 -6.89 15.57
C LYS A 127 -17.93 -6.54 16.49
N VAL A 128 -17.27 -7.53 17.08
CA VAL A 128 -16.13 -7.30 17.98
C VAL A 128 -14.93 -6.66 17.25
N LEU A 129 -14.70 -6.98 15.98
CA LEU A 129 -13.66 -6.33 15.18
C LEU A 129 -13.94 -4.82 15.06
N LYS A 130 -15.21 -4.44 14.87
CA LYS A 130 -15.63 -3.04 14.85
C LYS A 130 -15.38 -2.35 16.19
N GLU A 131 -15.76 -2.98 17.30
CA GLU A 131 -15.58 -2.42 18.64
C GLU A 131 -14.08 -2.29 19.01
N ILE A 132 -13.24 -3.25 18.63
CA ILE A 132 -11.79 -3.15 18.80
C ILE A 132 -11.23 -2.02 17.95
N TRP A 133 -11.62 -1.91 16.68
CA TRP A 133 -11.13 -0.82 15.83
C TRP A 133 -11.48 0.56 16.39
N GLU A 134 -12.71 0.74 16.87
CA GLU A 134 -13.15 2.00 17.46
C GLU A 134 -12.32 2.38 18.71
N GLU A 135 -11.90 1.39 19.50
CA GLU A 135 -11.00 1.58 20.64
C GLU A 135 -9.56 1.91 20.19
N GLU A 136 -9.04 1.18 19.20
CA GLU A 136 -7.68 1.36 18.68
C GLU A 136 -7.46 2.74 18.01
N ILE A 137 -8.51 3.39 17.50
CA ILE A 137 -8.40 4.73 16.89
C ILE A 137 -8.81 5.87 17.83
N GLU A 138 -9.15 5.57 19.07
CA GLU A 138 -9.60 6.60 20.01
C GLU A 138 -8.48 7.63 20.30
N GLY A 139 -8.88 8.90 20.48
CA GLY A 139 -7.95 9.98 20.76
C GLY A 139 -6.95 10.20 19.62
N ASP A 140 -5.68 9.94 19.89
CA ASP A 140 -4.56 10.11 18.95
C ASP A 140 -3.94 8.76 18.50
N ASN A 141 -4.54 7.64 18.88
CA ASN A 141 -4.01 6.30 18.63
C ASN A 141 -4.08 5.89 17.14
N TYR A 142 -4.94 6.53 16.34
CA TYR A 142 -4.99 6.35 14.88
C TYR A 142 -3.63 6.55 14.19
N LYS A 143 -2.71 7.30 14.80
CA LYS A 143 -1.34 7.51 14.29
C LYS A 143 -0.53 6.22 14.23
N SER A 144 -0.82 5.24 15.10
CA SER A 144 -0.18 3.92 15.09
C SER A 144 -0.54 3.11 13.83
N TYR A 145 -1.61 3.51 13.14
CA TYR A 145 -2.10 2.92 11.89
C TYR A 145 -1.78 3.77 10.67
N TYR A 146 -0.78 4.64 10.76
CA TYR A 146 -0.34 5.51 9.65
C TYR A 146 -1.42 6.46 9.12
N LEU A 147 -2.49 6.69 9.90
CA LEU A 147 -3.61 7.52 9.52
C LEU A 147 -3.38 8.99 9.90
N LYS A 148 -3.97 9.89 9.11
CA LYS A 148 -4.15 11.29 9.46
C LYS A 148 -5.51 11.47 10.14
N LYS A 149 -5.66 12.57 10.86
CA LYS A 149 -6.92 12.92 11.51
C LYS A 149 -8.05 13.02 10.47
N GLY A 150 -9.05 12.15 10.60
CA GLY A 150 -10.20 12.09 9.69
C GLY A 150 -10.13 10.96 8.66
N ASP A 151 -8.97 10.31 8.49
CA ASP A 151 -8.88 9.11 7.66
C ASP A 151 -9.64 7.95 8.35
N ASN A 152 -10.11 7.00 7.55
CA ASN A 152 -10.73 5.78 8.08
C ASN A 152 -10.45 4.60 7.14
N LEU A 153 -10.05 3.47 7.73
CA LEU A 153 -9.83 2.23 7.01
C LEU A 153 -11.13 1.57 6.56
N PHE A 154 -12.22 1.84 7.25
CA PHE A 154 -13.52 1.22 7.01
C PHE A 154 -14.60 2.27 6.77
N THR A 155 -15.63 1.87 6.03
CA THR A 155 -16.84 2.67 5.85
C THR A 155 -17.65 2.62 7.14
N LYS A 156 -18.06 3.78 7.65
CA LYS A 156 -18.86 3.89 8.88
C LYS A 156 -20.29 3.38 8.69
#